data_AF-A0A831RG45-F1
#
_entry.id   AF-A0A831RG45-F1
#
_cell.length_a   1.000
_cell.length_b   1.000
_cell.length_c   1.000
_cell.angle_alpha   90.00
_cell.angle_beta   90.00
_cell.angle_gamma   90.00
#
_symmetry.space_group_name_H-M   'P 1'
#
loop_
_entity.id
_entity.type
_entity.pdbx_description
1 polymer ?
#
loop_
_entity_poly.entity_id
_entity_poly.type
_entity_poly.pdbx_seq_one_letter_code
_entity_poly.pdbx_strand_id
1 'polypeptide(L)'
;RAIKSAFGEAAYRIPVSSTKSMTGHLLGAAGGIEAIFTILAMRDRILPPTINLDEPDEGCDLDYVPHTAREARIDIAISNSFGFGGTNSTLVFKRFTG
;
A
#
# COMPACT_ATOMS: atom_id res chain seq x y z
N ARG A 1 2.49 3.11 12.53
CA ARG A 1 3.56 3.94 13.15
C ARG A 1 4.61 4.47 12.16
N ALA A 2 5.33 3.62 11.41
CA ALA A 2 6.39 4.08 10.49
C ALA A 2 5.91 5.10 9.44
N ILE A 3 4.73 4.91 8.84
CA ILE A 3 4.14 5.86 7.89
C ILE A 3 3.92 7.23 8.54
N LYS A 4 3.32 7.29 9.73
CA LYS A 4 3.14 8.53 10.50
C LYS A 4 4.48 9.20 10.83
N SER A 5 5.49 8.41 11.18
CA SER A 5 6.84 8.93 11.46
C SER A 5 7.50 9.55 10.23
N ALA A 6 7.29 8.96 9.05
CA ALA A 6 7.91 9.42 7.80
C ALA A 6 7.16 10.63 7.19
N PHE A 7 5.84 10.68 7.33
CA PHE A 7 4.99 11.66 6.64
C PHE A 7 4.32 12.69 7.57
N GLY A 8 4.42 12.54 8.89
CA GLY A 8 3.75 13.41 9.86
C GLY A 8 2.23 13.46 9.62
N GLU A 9 1.66 14.66 9.73
CA GLU A 9 0.24 14.92 9.46
C GLU A 9 -0.20 14.54 8.04
N ALA A 10 0.72 14.53 7.06
CA ALA A 10 0.36 14.14 5.70
C ALA A 10 -0.02 12.66 5.61
N ALA A 11 0.39 11.82 6.56
CA ALA A 11 0.06 10.39 6.60
C ALA A 11 -1.45 10.13 6.53
N TYR A 12 -2.26 10.95 7.20
CA TYR A 12 -3.72 10.78 7.25
C TYR A 12 -4.43 11.09 5.92
N ARG A 13 -3.71 11.66 4.94
CA ARG A 13 -4.22 11.93 3.59
C ARG A 13 -3.71 10.93 2.55
N ILE A 14 -2.83 10.01 2.95
CA ILE A 14 -2.23 9.04 2.05
C ILE A 14 -3.02 7.73 2.19
N PRO A 15 -3.68 7.24 1.12
CA PRO A 15 -4.32 5.95 1.16
C PRO A 15 -3.27 4.84 1.22
N VAL A 16 -3.54 3.82 2.04
CA VAL A 16 -2.70 2.64 2.26
C VAL A 16 -3.56 1.41 2.03
N SER A 17 -3.06 0.38 1.39
CA SER A 17 -3.82 -0.88 1.22
C SER A 17 -2.88 -2.08 1.31
N SER A 18 -3.40 -3.23 1.76
CA SER A 18 -2.66 -4.49 1.75
C SER A 18 -3.32 -5.49 0.82
N THR A 19 -2.70 -5.76 -0.34
CA THR A 19 -3.17 -6.79 -1.28
C THR A 19 -2.98 -8.21 -0.75
N LYS A 20 -2.16 -8.40 0.31
CA LYS A 20 -2.07 -9.67 1.05
C LYS A 20 -3.41 -10.09 1.65
N SER A 21 -4.33 -9.14 1.89
CA SER A 21 -5.69 -9.46 2.31
C SER A 21 -6.42 -10.40 1.33
N MET A 22 -6.06 -10.36 0.05
CA MET A 22 -6.59 -11.22 -1.01
C MET A 22 -5.63 -12.34 -1.41
N THR A 23 -4.34 -12.02 -1.52
CA THR A 23 -3.34 -12.96 -2.08
C THR A 23 -2.64 -13.82 -1.03
N GLY A 24 -2.84 -13.53 0.25
CA GLY A 24 -1.99 -14.06 1.32
C GLY A 24 -0.55 -13.55 1.23
N HIS A 25 0.32 -14.12 2.07
CA HIS A 25 1.73 -13.74 2.12
C HIS A 25 2.61 -14.71 1.31
N LEU A 26 3.02 -14.28 0.11
CA LEU A 26 3.83 -15.06 -0.83
C LEU A 26 5.35 -15.07 -0.52
N LEU A 27 5.74 -14.79 0.73
CA LEU A 27 7.14 -14.71 1.16
C LEU A 27 7.99 -13.83 0.21
N GLY A 28 9.09 -14.36 -0.32
CA GLY A 28 9.99 -13.62 -1.23
C GLY A 28 9.33 -13.12 -2.51
N ALA A 29 8.23 -13.75 -2.97
CA ALA A 29 7.51 -13.30 -4.17
C ALA A 29 6.54 -12.14 -3.90
N ALA A 30 6.21 -11.86 -2.62
CA ALA A 30 5.25 -10.82 -2.26
C ALA A 30 5.67 -9.44 -2.79
N GLY A 31 6.94 -9.06 -2.62
CA GLY A 31 7.44 -7.75 -3.07
C GLY A 31 7.31 -7.54 -4.59
N GLY A 32 7.54 -8.59 -5.38
CA GLY A 32 7.41 -8.51 -6.85
C GLY A 32 5.97 -8.37 -7.31
N ILE A 33 5.06 -9.20 -6.76
CA ILE A 33 3.63 -9.13 -7.08
C ILE A 33 3.02 -7.80 -6.63
N GLU A 34 3.37 -7.32 -5.44
CA GLU A 34 2.87 -6.04 -4.92
C GLU A 34 3.42 -4.84 -5.68
N ALA A 35 4.65 -4.91 -6.19
CA ALA A 35 5.18 -3.91 -7.12
C ALA A 35 4.36 -3.86 -8.43
N ILE A 36 4.00 -5.01 -9.01
CA ILE A 36 3.13 -5.07 -10.19
C ILE A 36 1.76 -4.46 -9.88
N PHE A 37 1.13 -4.85 -8.78
CA PHE A 37 -0.17 -4.26 -8.38
C PHE A 37 -0.09 -2.76 -8.14
N THR A 38 1.01 -2.27 -7.54
CA THR A 38 1.23 -0.83 -7.33
C THR A 38 1.28 -0.08 -8.67
N ILE A 39 2.02 -0.61 -9.66
CA ILE A 39 2.11 -0.02 -11.00
C ILE A 39 0.77 -0.07 -11.72
N LEU A 40 0.03 -1.18 -11.63
CA LEU A 40 -1.31 -1.30 -12.21
C LEU A 40 -2.31 -0.35 -11.56
N ALA A 41 -2.28 -0.20 -10.24
CA ALA A 41 -3.08 0.78 -9.51
C ALA A 41 -2.83 2.21 -10.04
N MET A 42 -1.56 2.56 -10.24
CA MET A 42 -1.19 3.85 -10.85
C MET A 42 -1.69 3.98 -12.29
N ARG A 43 -1.53 2.94 -13.11
CA ARG A 43 -1.98 2.94 -14.51
C ARG A 43 -3.49 3.13 -14.61
N ASP A 44 -4.23 2.32 -13.85
CA ASP A 44 -5.70 2.20 -13.94
C ASP A 44 -6.42 3.22 -13.06
N ARG A 45 -5.68 3.93 -12.19
CA ARG A 45 -6.23 4.94 -11.25
C ARG A 45 -7.25 4.34 -10.27
N ILE A 46 -6.98 3.11 -9.82
CA ILE A 46 -7.80 2.39 -8.86
C ILE A 46 -6.91 1.94 -7.71
N LEU A 47 -7.29 2.33 -6.49
CA LEU A 47 -6.70 1.83 -5.26
C LEU A 47 -7.28 0.44 -4.96
N PRO A 48 -6.45 -0.62 -4.84
CA PRO A 48 -6.93 -1.93 -4.44
C PRO A 48 -7.41 -1.88 -2.98
N PRO A 49 -8.45 -2.65 -2.63
CA PRO A 49 -8.96 -2.66 -1.26
C PRO A 49 -8.07 -3.48 -0.34
N THR A 50 -8.17 -3.20 0.95
CA THR A 50 -7.87 -4.15 2.01
C THR A 50 -9.18 -4.86 2.36
N ILE A 51 -9.33 -6.12 1.94
CA ILE A 51 -10.55 -6.89 2.25
C ILE A 51 -10.52 -7.40 3.70
N ASN A 52 -11.69 -7.75 4.24
CA ASN A 52 -11.87 -8.28 5.60
C ASN A 52 -11.39 -7.33 6.73
N LEU A 53 -11.48 -6.01 6.54
CA LEU A 53 -11.09 -5.00 7.53
C LEU A 53 -12.33 -4.38 8.20
N ASP A 54 -12.95 -5.11 9.13
CA ASP A 54 -14.17 -4.66 9.81
C ASP A 54 -13.89 -3.83 11.08
N GLU A 55 -12.90 -4.26 11.87
CA GLU A 55 -12.54 -3.65 13.16
C GLU A 55 -11.04 -3.30 13.16
N PRO A 56 -10.64 -2.09 12.72
CA PRO A 56 -9.26 -1.65 12.77
C PRO A 56 -8.75 -1.56 14.21
N ASP A 57 -7.50 -2.00 14.42
CA ASP A 57 -6.87 -2.00 15.75
C ASP A 57 -6.47 -0.59 16.22
N GLU A 58 -6.20 -0.45 17.52
CA GLU A 58 -5.81 0.83 18.13
C GLU A 58 -4.56 1.42 17.44
N GLY A 59 -4.66 2.69 17.03
CA GLY A 59 -3.58 3.39 16.32
C GLY A 59 -3.40 2.99 14.85
N CYS A 60 -4.24 2.08 14.33
CA CYS A 60 -4.47 1.86 12.91
C CYS A 60 -5.65 2.74 12.45
N ASP A 61 -5.38 4.02 12.29
CA ASP A 61 -6.34 5.10 12.03
C ASP A 61 -6.03 5.86 10.71
N LEU A 62 -5.25 5.24 9.81
CA LEU A 62 -5.04 5.76 8.46
C LEU A 62 -6.15 5.27 7.52
N ASP A 63 -6.20 5.83 6.32
CA ASP A 63 -7.10 5.36 5.28
C ASP A 63 -6.57 4.04 4.68
N TYR A 64 -7.12 2.91 5.13
CA TYR A 64 -6.70 1.57 4.70
C TYR A 64 -7.43 1.02 3.46
N VAL A 65 -8.26 1.85 2.81
CA VAL A 65 -9.12 1.45 1.67
C VAL A 65 -9.93 0.17 1.99
N PRO A 66 -10.78 0.17 3.02
CA PRO A 66 -11.45 -1.05 3.47
C PRO A 66 -12.52 -1.53 2.48
N HIS A 67 -12.57 -2.85 2.27
CA HIS A 67 -13.57 -3.63 1.52
C HIS A 67 -13.69 -3.38 0.00
N THR A 68 -13.81 -2.12 -0.42
CA THR A 68 -14.15 -1.75 -1.79
C THR A 68 -13.03 -0.96 -2.44
N ALA A 69 -12.70 -1.31 -3.69
CA ALA A 69 -11.75 -0.54 -4.48
C ALA A 69 -12.23 0.90 -4.65
N ARG A 70 -11.30 1.86 -4.71
CA ARG A 70 -11.63 3.28 -4.82
C ARG A 70 -10.84 3.93 -5.94
N GLU A 71 -11.51 4.66 -6.82
CA GLU A 71 -10.85 5.45 -7.86
C GLU A 71 -10.03 6.58 -7.25
N ALA A 72 -8.79 6.75 -7.72
CA ALA A 72 -7.94 7.86 -7.33
C ALA A 72 -6.86 8.11 -8.39
N ARG A 73 -6.52 9.37 -8.61
CA ARG A 73 -5.33 9.73 -9.37
C ARG A 73 -4.09 9.44 -8.52
N ILE A 74 -3.24 8.52 -8.98
CA ILE A 74 -2.00 8.13 -8.30
C ILE A 74 -0.83 8.45 -9.23
N ASP A 75 -0.07 9.48 -8.91
CA ASP A 75 1.13 9.88 -9.68
C ASP A 75 2.43 9.40 -9.04
N ILE A 76 2.42 9.13 -7.74
CA ILE A 76 3.53 8.55 -6.98
C ILE A 76 2.93 7.49 -6.06
N ALA A 77 3.59 6.32 -5.98
CA ALA A 77 3.19 5.24 -5.09
C ALA A 77 4.40 4.55 -4.47
N ILE A 78 4.19 3.92 -3.32
CA ILE A 78 5.23 3.23 -2.55
C ILE A 78 4.80 1.79 -2.31
N SER A 79 5.72 0.84 -2.52
CA SER A 79 5.56 -0.57 -2.13
C SER A 79 6.58 -0.92 -1.05
N ASN A 80 6.10 -1.36 0.11
CA ASN A 80 6.93 -1.67 1.28
C ASN A 80 7.04 -3.17 1.50
N SER A 81 8.23 -3.64 1.86
CA SER A 81 8.52 -5.03 2.24
C SER A 81 9.41 -5.05 3.48
N PHE A 82 8.86 -5.53 4.60
CA PHE A 82 9.56 -5.67 5.88
C PHE A 82 9.62 -7.15 6.25
N GLY A 83 10.76 -7.77 5.98
CA GLY A 83 10.97 -9.21 6.09
C GLY A 83 11.59 -9.64 7.42
N PHE A 84 11.60 -10.95 7.65
CA PHE A 84 12.28 -11.57 8.79
C PHE A 84 13.77 -11.21 8.82
N GLY A 85 14.36 -11.23 10.03
CA GLY A 85 15.77 -10.85 10.22
C GLY A 85 16.04 -9.34 10.14
N GLY A 86 14.99 -8.51 10.13
CA GLY A 86 15.12 -7.04 10.13
C GLY A 86 15.46 -6.45 8.76
N THR A 87 15.23 -7.21 7.67
CA THR A 87 15.49 -6.73 6.31
C THR A 87 14.31 -5.89 5.80
N ASN A 88 14.53 -4.59 5.63
CA ASN A 88 13.51 -3.64 5.21
C ASN A 88 13.85 -3.07 3.82
N SER A 89 12.89 -3.09 2.90
CA SER A 89 13.03 -2.53 1.56
C SER A 89 11.76 -1.78 1.15
N THR A 90 11.95 -0.70 0.41
CA THR A 90 10.87 0.16 -0.10
C THR A 90 11.18 0.55 -1.54
N LEU A 91 10.20 0.38 -2.43
CA LEU A 91 10.25 0.85 -3.81
C LEU A 91 9.32 2.05 -3.98
N VAL A 92 9.79 3.07 -4.71
CA VAL A 92 8.99 4.25 -5.07
C VAL A 92 8.81 4.27 -6.58
N PHE A 93 7.56 4.39 -7.01
CA PHE A 93 7.19 4.49 -8.42
C PHE A 93 6.62 5.88 -8.68
N LYS A 94 6.96 6.46 -9.84
CA LYS A 94 6.40 7.72 -10.31
C LYS A 94 5.88 7.53 -11.73
N ARG A 95 4.71 8.11 -12.02
CA ARG A 95 4.15 8.14 -13.38
C ARG A 95 5.16 8.80 -14.33
N PHE A 96 5.46 8.15 -15.44
CA PHE A 96 6.30 8.70 -16.48
C PHE A 96 5.60 9.87 -17.18
N THR A 97 6.32 10.97 -17.40
CA THR A 97 5.77 12.22 -17.97
C THR A 97 6.35 12.61 -19.33
N GLY A 98 7.27 11.82 -19.89
CA GLY A 98 8.06 12.24 -21.06
C GLY A 98 9.20 13.15 -20.66
#